data_AF-A0A944Y623-F1
#
_entry.id   AF-A0A944Y623-F1
#
_cell.length_a   1.000
_cell.length_b   1.000
_cell.length_c   1.000
_cell.angle_alpha   90.00
_cell.angle_beta   90.00
_cell.angle_gamma   90.00
#
_symmetry.space_group_name_H-M   'P 1'
#
loop_
_entity.id
_entity.type
_entity.pdbx_description
1 polymer ?
#
loop_
_entity_poly.entity_id
_entity_poly.type
_entity_poly.pdbx_seq_one_letter_code
_entity_poly.pdbx_strand_id
1 'polypeptide(L)'
;MKNLMITLILLTFSAQTLAGGRNYDRYRKSKCVSEDTLVLMSDGSHKKIIDVKAGDQVINQRGGVVEVLYRIVGPEKPELYKIVMES
;
A
#
# COMPACT_ATOMS: atom_id res chain seq x y z
N MET A 1 29.11 4.20 27.09
CA MET A 1 29.43 4.05 25.65
C MET A 1 28.24 3.44 24.89
N LYS A 2 27.11 4.16 24.76
CA LYS A 2 25.91 3.69 24.04
C LYS A 2 25.36 4.70 23.02
N ASN A 3 26.04 5.84 22.85
CA ASN A 3 25.50 6.98 22.10
C ASN A 3 26.06 7.11 20.68
N LEU A 4 26.97 6.24 20.25
CA LEU A 4 27.59 6.32 18.92
C LEU A 4 26.86 5.45 17.87
N MET A 5 26.04 4.48 18.30
CA MET A 5 25.41 3.52 17.39
C MET A 5 24.09 4.04 16.77
N ILE A 6 23.44 5.03 17.40
CA ILE A 6 22.16 5.58 16.95
C ILE A 6 22.37 6.62 15.83
N THR A 7 23.47 7.37 15.85
CA THR A 7 23.76 8.41 14.85
C THR A 7 24.08 7.83 13.46
N LEU A 8 24.54 6.59 13.36
CA LEU A 8 24.92 5.99 12.07
C LEU A 8 23.72 5.56 11.20
N ILE A 9 22.55 5.31 11.81
CA ILE A 9 21.36 4.83 11.08
C ILE A 9 20.67 5.97 10.30
N LEU A 10 20.86 7.23 10.70
CA LEU A 10 20.21 8.37 10.06
C LEU A 10 20.87 8.85 8.76
N LEU A 11 22.07 8.37 8.43
CA LEU A 11 22.82 8.79 7.24
C LEU A 11 22.65 7.88 6.01
N THR A 12 21.86 6.80 6.10
CA THR A 12 21.65 5.86 4.99
C THR A 12 20.27 5.96 4.32
N PHE A 13 19.40 6.87 4.76
CA PHE A 13 18.06 7.05 4.16
C PHE A 13 18.01 8.06 2.98
N SER A 14 19.16 8.47 2.45
CA SER A 14 19.23 9.33 1.25
C SER A 14 19.73 8.54 0.04
N ALA A 15 18.85 7.76 -0.58
CA ALA A 15 18.93 7.41 -2.00
C ALA A 15 17.61 6.74 -2.46
N GLN A 16 16.59 7.56 -2.72
CA GLN A 16 15.49 7.14 -3.58
C GLN A 16 15.96 7.30 -5.03
N THR A 17 16.44 6.22 -5.63
CA THR A 17 16.71 6.19 -7.07
C THR A 17 15.38 6.11 -7.82
N LEU A 18 14.92 7.27 -8.30
CA LEU A 18 13.89 7.39 -9.33
C LEU A 18 14.50 6.98 -10.69
N ALA A 19 14.24 5.73 -11.11
CA ALA A 19 14.49 5.32 -12.48
C ALA A 19 13.42 4.31 -12.90
N GLY A 20 12.56 4.69 -13.85
CA GLY A 20 11.63 3.76 -14.48
C GLY A 20 10.35 4.42 -14.98
N GLY A 21 10.47 5.28 -15.99
CA GLY A 21 9.33 5.71 -16.79
C GLY A 21 8.61 4.49 -17.36
N ARG A 22 7.40 4.23 -16.87
CA ARG A 22 6.50 3.22 -17.42
C ARG A 22 5.26 3.93 -17.93
N ASN A 23 5.23 4.09 -19.25
CA ASN A 23 4.05 4.06 -20.11
C ASN A 23 2.71 4.09 -19.34
N TYR A 24 2.18 5.29 -19.09
CA TYR A 24 0.91 5.52 -18.38
C TYR A 24 -0.33 5.14 -19.21
N ASP A 25 -0.15 4.54 -20.39
CA ASP A 25 -1.21 4.32 -21.37
C ASP A 25 -1.82 2.90 -21.32
N ARG A 26 -2.10 2.43 -20.10
CA ARG A 26 -3.02 1.32 -19.83
C ARG A 26 -3.82 1.61 -18.55
N TYR A 27 -4.48 2.76 -18.49
CA TYR A 27 -5.55 3.05 -17.52
C TYR A 27 -6.82 2.23 -17.88
N ARG A 28 -6.68 0.91 -17.92
CA ARG A 28 -7.77 -0.02 -18.22
C ARG A 28 -8.54 -0.26 -16.91
N LYS A 29 -9.54 0.58 -16.63
CA LYS A 29 -10.58 0.41 -15.59
C LYS A 29 -10.07 -0.27 -14.31
N SER A 30 -9.00 0.23 -13.69
CA SER A 30 -8.62 -0.22 -12.37
C SER A 30 -9.71 0.18 -11.39
N LYS A 31 -10.29 -0.79 -10.68
CA LYS A 31 -11.26 -0.60 -9.60
C LYS A 31 -10.62 0.12 -8.41
N CYS A 32 -10.24 1.38 -8.59
CA CYS A 32 -9.88 2.24 -7.46
C CYS A 32 -11.16 2.63 -6.72
N VAL A 33 -11.06 2.76 -5.42
CA VAL A 33 -12.17 3.09 -4.52
C VAL A 33 -11.81 4.32 -3.69
N SER A 34 -12.81 4.98 -3.09
CA SER A 34 -12.60 6.15 -2.23
C SER A 34 -11.74 5.82 -1.01
N GLU A 35 -10.97 6.79 -0.51
CA GLU A 35 -10.13 6.68 0.69
C GLU A 35 -10.88 6.27 1.97
N ASP A 36 -12.18 6.56 2.04
CA ASP A 36 -13.06 6.17 3.15
C ASP A 36 -13.61 4.74 3.03
N THR A 37 -13.29 4.03 1.95
CA THR A 37 -13.76 2.66 1.75
C THR A 37 -13.23 1.75 2.85
N LEU A 38 -14.12 1.00 3.48
CA LEU A 38 -13.78 0.01 4.50
C LEU A 38 -13.36 -1.31 3.86
N VAL A 39 -12.25 -1.85 4.32
CA VAL A 39 -11.70 -3.14 3.96
C VAL A 39 -11.92 -4.09 5.14
N LEU A 40 -12.48 -5.27 4.85
CA LEU A 40 -12.66 -6.33 5.83
C LEU A 40 -11.31 -7.02 6.09
N MET A 41 -10.85 -6.94 7.33
CA MET A 41 -9.59 -7.49 7.79
C MET A 41 -9.73 -8.97 8.17
N SER A 42 -8.62 -9.70 8.24
CA SER A 42 -8.64 -11.14 8.59
C SER A 42 -9.15 -11.44 10.01
N ASP A 43 -9.08 -10.47 10.91
CA ASP A 43 -9.62 -10.55 12.28
C ASP A 43 -11.12 -10.21 12.37
N GLY A 44 -11.77 -9.92 11.23
CA GLY A 44 -13.17 -9.53 11.14
C GLY A 44 -13.44 -8.04 11.42
N SER A 45 -12.42 -7.26 11.77
CA SER A 45 -12.53 -5.81 11.88
C SER A 45 -12.60 -5.14 10.51
N HIS A 46 -12.97 -3.85 10.51
CA HIS A 46 -12.93 -3.02 9.31
C HIS A 46 -11.85 -1.96 9.46
N LYS A 47 -11.04 -1.77 8.41
CA LYS A 47 -10.02 -0.72 8.33
C LYS A 47 -10.29 0.15 7.12
N LYS A 48 -10.07 1.47 7.21
CA LYS A 48 -10.13 2.33 6.02
C LYS A 48 -9.02 1.94 5.03
N ILE A 49 -9.29 2.00 3.74
CA ILE A 49 -8.33 1.62 2.70
C ILE A 49 -7.06 2.48 2.73
N ILE A 50 -7.16 3.75 3.17
CA ILE A 50 -6.01 4.63 3.35
C ILE A 50 -5.03 4.14 4.43
N ASP A 51 -5.54 3.42 5.43
CA ASP A 51 -4.75 2.89 6.55
C ASP A 51 -4.24 1.46 6.29
N VAL A 52 -4.70 0.83 5.19
CA VAL A 52 -4.20 -0.49 4.76
C VAL A 52 -2.76 -0.35 4.23
N LYS A 53 -1.89 -1.25 4.68
CA LYS A 53 -0.46 -1.29 4.33
C LYS A 53 -0.02 -2.67 3.88
N ALA A 54 1.15 -2.74 3.24
CA ALA A 54 1.78 -4.00 2.90
C ALA A 54 1.96 -4.87 4.16
N GLY A 55 1.72 -6.18 4.02
CA GLY A 55 1.74 -7.13 5.13
C GLY A 55 0.43 -7.22 5.92
N ASP A 56 -0.53 -6.32 5.70
CA ASP A 56 -1.86 -6.49 6.30
C ASP A 56 -2.56 -7.72 5.70
N GLN A 57 -3.32 -8.43 6.53
CA GLN A 57 -4.15 -9.56 6.10
C GLN A 57 -5.61 -9.14 5.96
N VAL A 58 -6.18 -9.39 4.78
CA VAL A 58 -7.55 -8.98 4.43
C VAL A 58 -8.36 -10.16 3.92
N ILE A 59 -9.68 -10.06 4.00
CA ILE A 59 -10.60 -11.05 3.45
C ILE A 59 -10.90 -10.68 1.99
N ASN A 60 -10.58 -11.59 1.06
CA ASN A 60 -10.87 -11.39 -0.36
C ASN A 60 -12.35 -11.69 -0.69
N GLN A 61 -12.75 -11.43 -1.93
CA GLN A 61 -14.14 -11.63 -2.40
C GLN A 61 -14.62 -13.09 -2.35
N ARG A 62 -13.70 -14.06 -2.21
CA ARG A 62 -13.99 -15.49 -2.05
C ARG A 62 -14.02 -15.93 -0.58
N GLY A 63 -13.86 -15.00 0.37
CA GLY A 63 -13.81 -15.27 1.80
C GLY A 63 -12.45 -15.78 2.31
N GLY A 64 -11.42 -15.82 1.46
CA GLY A 64 -10.08 -16.26 1.84
C GLY A 64 -9.24 -15.12 2.43
N VAL A 65 -8.39 -15.45 3.40
CA VAL A 65 -7.38 -14.52 3.93
C VAL A 65 -6.23 -14.41 2.96
N VAL A 66 -5.87 -13.18 2.57
CA VAL A 66 -4.75 -12.87 1.68
C VAL A 66 -3.93 -11.71 2.23
N GLU A 67 -2.64 -11.71 1.92
CA GLU A 67 -1.74 -10.61 2.28
C GLU A 67 -1.80 -9.48 1.26
N VAL A 68 -1.77 -8.24 1.76
CA VAL A 68 -1.62 -7.04 0.93
C VAL A 68 -0.16 -6.87 0.54
N LEU A 69 0.10 -6.79 -0.76
CA LEU A 69 1.44 -6.53 -1.30
C LEU A 69 1.78 -5.05 -1.26
N TYR A 70 0.90 -4.21 -1.79
CA TYR A 70 1.07 -2.75 -1.82
C TYR A 70 -0.24 -2.04 -2.16
N ARG A 71 -0.25 -0.72 -1.97
CA ARG A 71 -1.33 0.17 -2.39
C ARG A 71 -0.91 1.03 -3.58
N ILE A 72 -1.87 1.34 -4.43
CA ILE A 72 -1.75 2.32 -5.51
C ILE A 72 -2.64 3.51 -5.13
N VAL A 73 -2.07 4.70 -5.22
CA VAL A 73 -2.79 5.98 -5.10
C VAL A 73 -2.99 6.55 -6.50
N GLY A 74 -4.18 7.06 -6.80
CA GLY A 74 -4.49 7.66 -8.09
C GLY A 74 -3.59 8.89 -8.36
N PRO A 75 -2.88 8.94 -9.51
CA PRO A 75 -1.97 10.06 -9.80
C PRO A 75 -2.70 11.38 -10.05
N GLU A 76 -3.90 11.32 -10.64
CA GLU A 76 -4.76 12.49 -10.87
C GLU A 76 -5.79 12.72 -9.76
N LYS A 77 -6.05 11.68 -8.97
CA LYS A 77 -7.10 11.63 -7.94
C LYS A 77 -6.51 10.98 -6.67
N PRO A 78 -5.84 11.76 -5.81
CA PRO A 78 -5.18 11.23 -4.61
C PRO A 78 -6.16 10.62 -3.59
N GLU A 79 -7.45 10.88 -3.73
CA GLU A 79 -8.55 10.29 -2.95
C GLU A 79 -8.92 8.86 -3.41
N LEU A 80 -8.34 8.36 -4.50
CA LEU A 80 -8.62 7.04 -5.05
C LEU A 80 -7.48 6.04 -4.77
N TYR A 81 -7.86 4.92 -4.15
CA TYR A 81 -6.95 3.89 -3.68
C TYR A 81 -7.28 2.53 -4.29
N LYS A 82 -6.25 1.72 -4.48
CA LYS A 82 -6.37 0.30 -4.83
C LYS A 82 -5.36 -0.51 -4.03
N ILE A 83 -5.80 -1.58 -3.39
CA ILE A 83 -4.91 -2.57 -2.78
C ILE A 83 -4.62 -3.69 -3.79
N VAL A 84 -3.37 -4.14 -3.83
CA VAL A 84 -2.93 -5.32 -4.59
C VAL A 84 -2.61 -6.41 -3.58
N MET A 85 -3.14 -7.60 -3.82
CA MET A 85 -3.03 -8.75 -2.91
C MET A 85 -2.30 -9.90 -3.61
N GLU A 86 -1.71 -10.81 -2.83
CA GLU A 86 -1.27 -12.10 -3.36
C GLU A 86 -2.46 -12.92 -3.87
N SER A 87 -2.26 -13.65 -4.97
CA SER A 87 -3.32 -14.40 -5.68
C SER A 87 -3.48 -15.82 -5.16
#